data_AF-A0A966AQ29-F1
#
_entry.id   AF-A0A966AQ29-F1
#
_cell.length_a   1.000
_cell.length_b   1.000
_cell.length_c   1.000
_cell.angle_alpha   90.00
_cell.angle_beta   90.00
_cell.angle_gamma   90.00
#
_symmetry.space_group_name_H-M   'P 1'
#
loop_
_entity.id
_entity.type
_entity.pdbx_description
1 polymer ?
#
loop_
_entity_poly.entity_id
_entity_poly.type
_entity_poly.pdbx_seq_one_letter_code
_entity_poly.pdbx_strand_id
1 'polypeptide(L)'
;DIVVPILEGLSVVHSKHYLHRDIKPSNIFLRKNGPAVLLDFGAARRALEEQSSAMTVMLTPGYAPFEQYSKGDKQGPWSDIYALGATIYHCIVGAAPTPATDRLTSIYDDDPDPVTQALKIIAPRCSPVFIKTIEWMLKPHAKDRPKDAQAVLNVLRPIREMEEKKSKADARTIMATDTDIDILLPEGAAETVFMPRGAGAPFVCSPDMVAALEKVLEEFVGALARRVVAPAVPKAANFDELTSFLAGFILTDGAQARFVDKVNKLREAQREGVLPSISNGDRQRIESAPKEPLLDLDESELKTAEKNLAHHIGPIARIIVKRAHAECATRDDFYDRLAEELTDPAERDDFLSKLS
;
A
#
# COMPACT_ATOMS: atom_id res chain seq x y z
N ASP A 1 -6.65 15.44 11.98
CA ASP A 1 -7.25 14.83 13.19
C ASP A 1 -6.85 13.38 13.50
N ILE A 2 -6.40 12.58 12.53
CA ILE A 2 -6.00 11.17 12.79
C ILE A 2 -4.49 11.05 13.02
N VAL A 3 -3.68 11.48 12.05
CA VAL A 3 -2.22 11.20 12.02
C VAL A 3 -1.46 11.83 13.19
N VAL A 4 -1.72 13.11 13.48
CA VAL A 4 -0.98 13.85 14.52
C VAL A 4 -1.16 13.21 15.91
N PRO A 5 -2.38 12.90 16.39
CA PRO A 5 -2.55 12.20 17.67
C PRO A 5 -1.87 10.84 17.74
N ILE A 6 -1.86 10.07 16.65
CA ILE A 6 -1.19 8.76 16.62
C ILE A 6 0.33 8.94 16.73
N LEU A 7 0.92 9.90 16.02
CA LEU A 7 2.34 10.24 16.15
C LEU A 7 2.70 10.71 17.56
N GLU A 8 1.84 11.49 18.22
CA GLU A 8 2.03 11.92 19.61
C GLU A 8 2.01 10.73 20.56
N GLY A 9 1.07 9.80 20.39
CA GLY A 9 1.03 8.54 21.12
C GLY A 9 2.30 7.71 20.91
N LEU A 10 2.76 7.56 19.66
CA LEU A 10 4.00 6.84 19.34
C LEU A 10 5.23 7.48 19.97
N SER A 11 5.33 8.81 19.97
CA SER A 11 6.42 9.53 20.63
C SER A 11 6.51 9.17 22.12
N VAL A 12 5.38 9.07 22.81
CA VAL A 12 5.32 8.65 24.22
C VAL A 12 5.73 7.18 24.39
N VAL A 13 5.24 6.28 23.54
CA VAL A 13 5.59 4.85 23.58
C VAL A 13 7.09 4.64 23.36
N HIS A 14 7.65 5.30 22.34
CA HIS A 14 9.06 5.21 21.98
C HIS A 14 9.97 5.84 23.04
N SER A 15 9.51 6.90 23.72
CA SER A 15 10.26 7.49 24.85
C SER A 15 10.44 6.53 26.03
N LYS A 16 9.55 5.55 26.16
CA LYS A 16 9.63 4.46 27.15
C LYS A 16 10.38 3.23 26.61
N HIS A 17 11.04 3.36 25.46
CA HIS A 17 11.73 2.29 24.75
C HIS A 17 10.85 1.12 24.35
N TYR A 18 9.56 1.34 24.10
CA TYR A 18 8.67 0.33 23.50
C TYR A 18 8.48 0.59 22.01
N LEU A 19 8.25 -0.46 21.23
CA LEU A 19 7.78 -0.40 19.85
C LEU A 19 6.40 -1.03 19.77
N HIS A 20 5.53 -0.55 18.89
CA HIS A 20 4.19 -1.10 18.68
C HIS A 20 4.20 -2.35 17.78
N ARG A 21 4.96 -2.32 16.68
CA ARG A 21 5.23 -3.42 15.72
C ARG A 21 4.06 -3.94 14.88
N ASP A 22 2.82 -3.62 15.22
CA ASP A 22 1.64 -3.99 14.43
C ASP A 22 0.72 -2.78 14.14
N ILE A 23 1.26 -1.71 13.58
CA ILE A 23 0.43 -0.53 13.21
C ILE A 23 -0.22 -0.78 11.86
N LYS A 24 -1.56 -0.79 11.84
CA LYS A 24 -2.41 -1.00 10.66
C LYS A 24 -3.80 -0.40 10.90
N PRO A 25 -4.65 -0.23 9.88
CA PRO A 25 -5.97 0.39 10.03
C PRO A 25 -6.85 -0.25 11.11
N SER A 26 -6.84 -1.58 11.24
CA SER A 26 -7.64 -2.28 12.27
C SER A 26 -7.24 -1.96 13.70
N ASN A 27 -6.03 -1.44 13.91
CA ASN A 27 -5.49 -1.10 15.23
C ASN A 27 -5.58 0.40 15.52
N ILE A 28 -6.27 1.19 14.68
CA ILE A 28 -6.53 2.61 14.93
C ILE A 28 -8.02 2.83 15.14
N PHE A 29 -8.38 3.24 16.35
CA PHE A 29 -9.77 3.53 16.72
C PHE A 29 -10.10 5.02 16.54
N LEU A 30 -11.12 5.29 15.74
CA LEU A 30 -11.64 6.64 15.53
C LEU A 30 -12.75 6.93 16.53
N ARG A 31 -12.51 7.88 17.45
CA ARG A 31 -13.52 8.31 18.43
C ARG A 31 -14.46 9.33 17.81
N LYS A 32 -15.76 9.23 18.12
CA LYS A 32 -16.79 10.18 17.64
C LYS A 32 -16.50 11.63 18.03
N ASN A 33 -16.02 11.85 19.27
CA ASN A 33 -15.76 13.17 19.84
C ASN A 33 -14.35 13.23 20.49
N GLY A 34 -13.30 12.87 19.76
CA GLY A 34 -11.94 12.93 20.30
C GLY A 34 -10.88 12.43 19.32
N PRO A 35 -9.59 12.53 19.68
CA PRO A 35 -8.51 12.12 18.79
C PRO A 35 -8.51 10.61 18.55
N ALA A 36 -7.99 10.19 17.39
CA ALA A 36 -7.74 8.78 17.09
C ALA A 36 -6.82 8.15 18.15
N VAL A 37 -7.05 6.86 18.43
CA VAL A 37 -6.30 6.10 19.45
C VAL A 37 -5.69 4.87 18.83
N LEU A 38 -4.42 4.63 19.13
CA LEU A 38 -3.74 3.39 18.77
C LEU A 38 -4.11 2.29 19.77
N LEU A 39 -4.56 1.16 19.25
CA LEU A 39 -4.98 -0.03 19.99
C LEU A 39 -3.96 -1.16 19.82
N ASP A 40 -4.08 -2.17 20.68
CA ASP A 40 -3.41 -3.47 20.57
C ASP A 40 -1.87 -3.41 20.59
N PHE A 41 -1.35 -3.20 21.80
CA PHE A 41 0.07 -3.38 22.11
C PHE A 41 0.44 -4.87 22.31
N GLY A 42 -0.36 -5.82 21.82
CA GLY A 42 -0.08 -7.26 21.96
C GLY A 42 1.23 -7.70 21.30
N ALA A 43 1.68 -6.96 20.28
CA ALA A 43 2.97 -7.14 19.63
C ALA A 43 4.08 -6.24 20.21
N ALA A 44 3.78 -5.42 21.22
CA ALA A 44 4.70 -4.40 21.70
C ALA A 44 5.86 -5.00 22.51
N ARG A 45 7.08 -4.55 22.22
CA ARG A 45 8.29 -5.04 22.91
C ARG A 45 9.25 -3.91 23.26
N ARG A 46 10.11 -4.16 24.25
CA ARG A 46 11.20 -3.25 24.61
C ARG A 46 12.26 -3.27 23.51
N ALA A 47 12.55 -2.10 22.94
CA ALA A 47 13.46 -1.91 21.82
C ALA A 47 14.92 -2.33 22.12
N LEU A 48 15.29 -2.46 23.41
CA LEU A 48 16.66 -2.71 23.87
C LEU A 48 16.95 -4.16 24.29
N GLU A 49 15.94 -5.00 24.53
CA GLU A 49 16.12 -6.27 25.28
C GLU A 49 16.11 -7.57 24.46
N GLU A 50 15.79 -7.56 23.16
CA GLU A 50 15.62 -8.82 22.43
C GLU A 50 16.29 -8.86 21.06
N GLN A 51 17.56 -9.24 21.06
CA GLN A 51 18.19 -9.94 19.92
C GLN A 51 18.00 -11.48 20.01
N SER A 52 17.27 -11.99 21.02
CA SER A 52 17.51 -13.37 21.50
C SER A 52 16.29 -14.24 21.79
N SER A 53 15.04 -13.83 21.51
CA SER A 53 13.87 -14.69 21.80
C SER A 53 13.12 -15.08 20.53
N ALA A 54 13.25 -16.36 20.17
CA ALA A 54 12.56 -17.02 19.07
C ALA A 54 11.06 -17.18 19.39
N MET A 55 10.25 -16.20 18.98
CA MET A 55 8.82 -16.37 18.86
C MET A 55 8.36 -15.83 17.51
N THR A 56 7.51 -16.61 16.84
CA THR A 56 6.89 -16.34 15.54
C THR A 56 6.43 -14.89 15.46
N VAL A 57 7.18 -14.06 14.74
CA VAL A 57 6.80 -12.67 14.51
C VAL A 57 5.58 -12.71 13.58
N MET A 58 4.41 -12.41 14.10
CA MET A 58 3.21 -12.29 13.28
C MET A 58 3.34 -11.00 12.47
N LEU A 59 3.77 -11.13 11.22
CA LEU A 59 3.94 -10.01 10.30
C LEU A 59 2.63 -9.75 9.58
N THR A 60 2.23 -8.49 9.47
CA THR A 60 1.12 -8.08 8.60
C THR A 60 1.69 -7.57 7.28
N PRO A 61 1.57 -8.32 6.16
CA PRO A 61 2.10 -7.90 4.86
C PRO A 61 1.63 -6.50 4.45
N GLY A 62 2.51 -5.74 3.79
CA GLY A 62 2.28 -4.35 3.41
C GLY A 62 2.59 -3.33 4.51
N TYR A 63 2.26 -3.62 5.77
CA TYR A 63 2.50 -2.70 6.89
C TYR A 63 3.83 -2.96 7.60
N ALA A 64 4.27 -4.23 7.63
CA ALA A 64 5.56 -4.57 8.21
C ALA A 64 6.70 -4.00 7.33
N PRO A 65 7.63 -3.22 7.89
CA PRO A 65 8.86 -2.84 7.22
C PRO A 65 9.81 -4.03 7.09
N PHE A 66 10.74 -3.95 6.14
CA PHE A 66 11.64 -5.06 5.80
C PHE A 66 12.47 -5.57 6.99
N GLU A 67 12.94 -4.70 7.88
CA GLU A 67 13.72 -5.12 9.07
C GLU A 67 12.94 -6.01 10.05
N GLN A 68 11.60 -6.01 10.01
CA GLN A 68 10.81 -6.91 10.85
C GLN A 68 10.78 -8.36 10.34
N TYR A 69 11.15 -8.59 9.08
CA TYR A 69 11.15 -9.92 8.47
C TYR A 69 12.32 -10.79 8.94
N SER A 70 13.28 -10.24 9.68
CA SER A 70 14.51 -10.94 10.08
C SER A 70 14.85 -10.76 11.55
N LYS A 71 15.27 -11.86 12.18
CA LYS A 71 15.62 -11.90 13.61
C LYS A 71 16.87 -11.08 13.98
N GLY A 72 17.71 -10.72 13.00
CA GLY A 72 18.98 -10.01 13.24
C GLY A 72 18.96 -8.51 12.98
N ASP A 73 17.92 -7.97 12.33
CA ASP A 73 17.91 -6.55 11.99
C ASP A 73 17.44 -5.67 13.14
N LYS A 74 18.08 -4.51 13.26
CA LYS A 74 17.74 -3.52 14.28
C LYS A 74 16.40 -2.87 13.95
N GLN A 75 15.40 -3.20 14.75
CA GLN A 75 14.12 -2.52 14.78
C GLN A 75 14.21 -1.29 15.70
N GLY A 76 13.42 -0.26 15.39
CA GLY A 76 13.40 0.98 16.17
C GLY A 76 12.17 1.83 15.88
N PRO A 77 12.11 3.07 16.41
CA PRO A 77 11.01 4.00 16.16
C PRO A 77 10.64 4.14 14.68
N TRP A 78 11.64 4.12 13.79
CA TRP A 78 11.46 4.16 12.33
C TRP A 78 10.62 2.99 11.78
N SER A 79 10.61 1.83 12.44
CA SER A 79 9.81 0.66 12.03
C SER A 79 8.32 0.92 12.21
N ASP A 80 7.91 1.49 13.34
CA ASP A 80 6.53 1.92 13.58
C ASP A 80 6.13 3.08 12.65
N ILE A 81 7.08 3.97 12.33
CA ILE A 81 6.84 5.08 11.39
C ILE A 81 6.55 4.58 9.99
N TYR A 82 7.25 3.53 9.53
CA TYR A 82 6.92 2.89 8.26
C TYR A 82 5.52 2.30 8.27
N ALA A 83 5.16 1.58 9.33
CA ALA A 83 3.84 0.95 9.46
C ALA A 83 2.71 2.00 9.52
N LEU A 84 2.95 3.13 10.17
CA LEU A 84 2.03 4.28 10.12
C LEU A 84 1.97 4.90 8.72
N GLY A 85 3.10 5.05 8.02
CA GLY A 85 3.15 5.51 6.63
C GLY A 85 2.35 4.60 5.70
N ALA A 86 2.45 3.28 5.87
CA ALA A 86 1.69 2.27 5.15
C ALA A 86 0.20 2.35 5.45
N THR A 87 -0.16 2.65 6.70
CA THR A 87 -1.54 2.88 7.12
C THR A 87 -2.12 4.14 6.47
N ILE A 88 -1.38 5.23 6.45
CA ILE A 88 -1.79 6.48 5.79
C ILE A 88 -1.93 6.27 4.28
N TYR A 89 -0.96 5.59 3.66
CA TYR A 89 -1.03 5.18 2.25
C TYR A 89 -2.32 4.43 1.97
N HIS A 90 -2.68 3.44 2.80
CA HIS A 90 -3.91 2.69 2.62
C HIS A 90 -5.14 3.59 2.69
N CYS A 91 -5.21 4.52 3.65
CA CYS A 91 -6.32 5.47 3.71
C CYS A 91 -6.48 6.31 2.43
N ILE A 92 -5.38 6.66 1.76
CA ILE A 92 -5.37 7.52 0.57
C ILE A 92 -5.64 6.72 -0.71
N VAL A 93 -5.00 5.57 -0.85
CA VAL A 93 -5.03 4.72 -2.05
C VAL A 93 -6.25 3.77 -2.03
N GLY A 94 -6.77 3.47 -0.85
CA GLY A 94 -7.89 2.55 -0.65
C GLY A 94 -7.52 1.07 -0.67
N ALA A 95 -6.22 0.75 -0.72
CA ALA A 95 -5.68 -0.61 -0.62
C ALA A 95 -4.37 -0.61 0.16
N ALA A 96 -4.02 -1.75 0.78
CA ALA A 96 -2.74 -1.92 1.46
C ALA A 96 -1.57 -1.74 0.47
N PRO A 97 -0.45 -1.16 0.89
CA PRO A 97 0.73 -1.05 0.03
C PRO A 97 1.32 -2.42 -0.29
N THR A 98 2.05 -2.49 -1.41
CA THR A 98 2.86 -3.65 -1.77
C THR A 98 3.79 -4.04 -0.60
N PRO A 99 3.92 -5.33 -0.25
CA PRO A 99 4.81 -5.80 0.81
C PRO A 99 6.24 -5.29 0.66
N ALA A 100 6.92 -5.01 1.78
CA ALA A 100 8.26 -4.43 1.77
C ALA A 100 9.30 -5.33 1.06
N THR A 101 9.11 -6.65 1.10
CA THR A 101 9.92 -7.63 0.37
C THR A 101 9.82 -7.41 -1.14
N ASP A 102 8.60 -7.35 -1.65
CA ASP A 102 8.32 -7.26 -3.08
C ASP A 102 8.73 -5.88 -3.62
N ARG A 103 8.55 -4.82 -2.82
CA ARG A 103 9.06 -3.48 -3.14
C ARG A 103 10.58 -3.47 -3.33
N LEU A 104 11.31 -4.14 -2.45
CA LEU A 104 12.77 -4.21 -2.53
C LEU A 104 13.24 -5.05 -3.71
N THR A 105 12.50 -6.11 -4.07
CA THR A 105 12.75 -6.85 -5.32
C THR A 105 12.57 -5.96 -6.54
N SER A 106 11.43 -5.26 -6.67
CA SER A 106 11.25 -4.33 -7.81
C SER A 106 12.37 -3.30 -7.91
N ILE A 107 12.78 -2.69 -6.79
CA ILE A 107 13.86 -1.71 -6.79
C ILE A 107 15.20 -2.31 -7.25
N TYR A 108 15.45 -3.58 -6.97
CA TYR A 108 16.66 -4.27 -7.37
C TYR A 108 16.68 -4.65 -8.84
N ASP A 109 15.53 -5.04 -9.38
CA ASP A 109 15.34 -5.34 -10.79
C ASP A 109 15.34 -4.07 -11.67
N ASP A 110 15.80 -2.93 -11.12
CA ASP A 110 15.71 -1.59 -11.69
C ASP A 110 14.28 -1.14 -12.06
N ASP A 111 13.27 -1.85 -11.56
CA ASP A 111 11.88 -1.49 -11.70
C ASP A 111 11.49 -0.36 -10.72
N PRO A 112 10.54 0.50 -11.09
CA PRO A 112 10.08 1.55 -10.20
C PRO A 112 9.37 0.97 -8.97
N ASP A 113 9.65 1.55 -7.79
CA ASP A 113 8.93 1.17 -6.56
C ASP A 113 7.41 1.38 -6.70
N PRO A 114 6.59 0.31 -6.59
CA PRO A 114 5.15 0.38 -6.84
C PRO A 114 4.42 1.31 -5.87
N VAL A 115 4.90 1.44 -4.63
CA VAL A 115 4.32 2.39 -3.65
C VAL A 115 4.60 3.83 -4.07
N THR A 116 5.83 4.13 -4.49
CA THR A 116 6.20 5.46 -4.97
C THR A 116 5.42 5.82 -6.24
N GLN A 117 5.20 4.87 -7.16
CA GLN A 117 4.37 5.09 -8.34
C GLN A 117 2.92 5.43 -7.97
N ALA A 118 2.30 4.66 -7.09
CA ALA A 118 0.93 4.93 -6.65
C ALA A 118 0.77 6.29 -5.97
N LEU A 119 1.74 6.70 -5.15
CA LEU A 119 1.74 8.03 -4.52
C LEU A 119 1.86 9.16 -5.53
N LYS A 120 2.65 9.01 -6.60
CA LYS A 120 2.76 10.00 -7.69
C LYS A 120 1.43 10.25 -8.38
N ILE A 121 0.62 9.21 -8.58
CA ILE A 121 -0.71 9.32 -9.21
C ILE A 121 -1.66 10.14 -8.33
N ILE A 122 -1.60 9.94 -7.01
CA ILE A 122 -2.50 10.61 -6.06
C ILE A 122 -1.98 11.99 -5.63
N ALA A 123 -0.69 12.28 -5.85
CA ALA A 123 -0.04 13.51 -5.43
C ALA A 123 -0.81 14.81 -5.77
N PRO A 124 -1.43 14.97 -6.96
CA PRO A 124 -2.19 16.18 -7.29
C PRO A 124 -3.42 16.45 -6.41
N ARG A 125 -3.92 15.43 -5.69
CA ARG A 125 -5.11 15.53 -4.83
C ARG A 125 -4.77 15.84 -3.37
N CYS A 126 -3.49 15.90 -3.01
CA CYS A 126 -3.01 16.07 -1.66
C CYS A 126 -2.01 17.22 -1.57
N SER A 127 -1.79 17.74 -0.36
CA SER A 127 -0.69 18.69 -0.14
C SER A 127 0.65 18.07 -0.53
N PRO A 128 1.50 18.75 -1.33
CA PRO A 128 2.82 18.23 -1.71
C PRO A 128 3.69 17.86 -0.51
N VAL A 129 3.58 18.62 0.58
CA VAL A 129 4.34 18.35 1.82
C VAL A 129 3.85 17.08 2.49
N PHE A 130 2.53 16.83 2.46
CA PHE A 130 1.95 15.62 3.04
C PHE A 130 2.39 14.37 2.28
N ILE A 131 2.35 14.39 0.95
CA ILE A 131 2.80 13.27 0.11
C ILE A 131 4.29 13.00 0.30
N LYS A 132 5.14 14.04 0.26
CA LYS A 132 6.58 13.88 0.53
C LYS A 132 6.86 13.32 1.93
N THR A 133 6.04 13.68 2.91
CA THR A 133 6.16 13.12 4.27
C THR A 133 5.84 11.63 4.27
N ILE A 134 4.79 11.20 3.56
CA ILE A 134 4.44 9.78 3.42
C ILE A 134 5.55 9.01 2.69
N GLU A 135 6.08 9.55 1.59
CA GLU A 135 7.21 8.96 0.86
C GLU A 135 8.45 8.80 1.76
N TRP A 136 8.74 9.79 2.61
CA TRP A 136 9.84 9.73 3.57
C TRP A 136 9.61 8.64 4.62
N MET A 137 8.39 8.53 5.17
CA MET A 137 8.00 7.48 6.10
C MET A 137 8.07 6.08 5.47
N LEU A 138 7.82 5.96 4.16
CA LEU A 138 7.78 4.70 3.42
C LEU A 138 9.09 4.34 2.71
N LYS A 139 10.20 5.03 3.01
CA LYS A 139 11.52 4.66 2.47
C LYS A 139 11.85 3.21 2.85
N PRO A 140 12.28 2.36 1.89
CA PRO A 140 12.52 0.94 2.15
C PRO A 140 13.58 0.73 3.24
N HIS A 141 14.71 1.43 3.15
CA HIS A 141 15.77 1.33 4.14
C HIS A 141 15.49 2.21 5.37
N ALA A 142 15.68 1.63 6.56
CA ALA A 142 15.48 2.30 7.85
C ALA A 142 16.29 3.59 8.02
N LYS A 143 17.53 3.63 7.50
CA LYS A 143 18.42 4.79 7.59
C LYS A 143 17.91 6.03 6.84
N ASP A 144 17.05 5.83 5.84
CA ASP A 144 16.51 6.90 5.00
C ASP A 144 15.14 7.40 5.49
N ARG A 145 14.59 6.78 6.54
CA ARG A 145 13.31 7.14 7.17
C ARG A 145 13.48 8.22 8.23
N PRO A 146 12.37 8.88 8.65
CA PRO A 146 12.38 9.69 9.85
C PRO A 146 12.88 8.87 11.04
N LYS A 147 13.78 9.48 11.82
CA LYS A 147 14.40 8.82 12.97
C LYS A 147 13.37 8.40 14.02
N ASP A 148 12.38 9.25 14.26
CA ASP A 148 11.37 9.10 15.31
C ASP A 148 10.07 9.87 14.95
N ALA A 149 9.01 9.65 15.73
CA ALA A 149 7.72 10.29 15.50
C ALA A 149 7.79 11.82 15.62
N GLN A 150 8.74 12.34 16.41
CA GLN A 150 8.94 13.79 16.58
C GLN A 150 9.43 14.44 15.28
N ALA A 151 10.32 13.77 14.54
CA ALA A 151 10.78 14.23 13.24
C ALA A 151 9.61 14.43 12.24
N VAL A 152 8.63 13.53 12.26
CA VAL A 152 7.42 13.65 11.41
C VAL A 152 6.49 14.76 11.92
N LEU A 153 6.29 14.86 13.23
CA LEU A 153 5.46 15.91 13.85
C LEU A 153 5.96 17.32 13.53
N ASN A 154 7.28 17.52 13.47
CA ASN A 154 7.89 18.81 13.13
C ASN A 154 7.51 19.28 11.71
N VAL A 155 7.22 18.34 10.80
CA VAL A 155 6.78 18.64 9.43
C VAL A 155 5.27 18.87 9.38
N LEU A 156 4.48 18.04 10.06
CA LEU A 156 3.02 18.05 9.94
C LEU A 156 2.29 19.10 10.80
N ARG A 157 2.84 19.46 11.97
CA ARG A 157 2.20 20.43 12.87
C ARG A 157 2.01 21.82 12.25
N PRO A 158 3.03 22.44 11.62
CA PRO A 158 2.86 23.76 11.02
C PRO A 158 1.75 23.79 9.96
N ILE A 159 1.65 22.72 9.15
CA ILE A 159 0.63 22.59 8.11
C ILE A 159 -0.76 22.55 8.74
N ARG A 160 -0.93 21.72 9.77
CA ARG A 160 -2.21 21.60 10.49
C ARG A 160 -2.64 22.94 11.10
N GLU A 161 -1.72 23.65 11.73
CA GLU A 161 -2.02 24.96 12.33
C GLU A 161 -2.41 26.01 11.28
N MET A 162 -1.78 25.98 10.10
CA MET A 162 -2.15 26.85 8.97
C MET A 162 -3.56 26.54 8.46
N GLU A 163 -3.89 25.26 8.26
CA GLU A 163 -5.22 24.81 7.82
C GLU A 163 -6.32 25.13 8.84
N GLU A 164 -6.05 24.92 10.14
CA GLU A 164 -7.00 25.27 11.21
C GLU A 164 -7.24 26.79 11.29
N LYS A 165 -6.22 27.61 11.04
CA LYS A 165 -6.35 29.07 10.97
C LYS A 165 -7.14 29.52 9.74
N LYS A 166 -6.91 28.90 8.58
CA LYS A 166 -7.64 29.18 7.34
C LYS A 166 -9.12 28.84 7.48
N SER A 167 -9.44 27.65 8.00
CA SER A 167 -10.82 27.22 8.27
C SER A 167 -11.55 28.14 9.25
N LYS A 168 -10.86 28.64 10.30
CA LYS A 168 -11.43 29.62 11.24
C LYS A 168 -11.56 31.03 10.67
N ALA A 169 -10.71 31.41 9.71
CA ALA A 169 -10.81 32.70 9.02
C ALA A 169 -11.96 32.70 8.00
N ASP A 170 -12.13 31.61 7.25
CA ASP A 170 -13.23 31.43 6.31
C ASP A 170 -14.59 31.40 7.02
N ALA A 171 -14.64 30.86 8.25
CA ALA A 171 -15.84 30.87 9.09
C ALA A 171 -16.18 32.26 9.70
N ARG A 172 -15.27 33.24 9.66
CA ARG A 172 -15.48 34.60 10.23
C ARG A 172 -16.04 35.61 9.22
N THR A 173 -16.14 35.28 7.93
CA THR A 173 -16.54 36.23 6.86
C THR A 173 -18.05 36.32 6.63
N ILE A 174 -18.90 35.90 7.56
CA ILE A 174 -20.35 36.08 7.43
C ILE A 174 -20.84 37.11 8.47
N MET A 175 -20.80 38.39 8.09
CA MET A 175 -21.76 39.40 8.57
C MET A 175 -21.91 40.52 7.52
N ALA A 176 -23.07 40.55 6.87
CA ALA A 176 -23.76 41.77 6.49
C ALA A 176 -25.28 41.49 6.59
N THR A 177 -25.97 42.44 7.20
CA THR A 177 -27.34 42.41 7.72
C THR A 177 -28.41 42.59 6.64
N ASP A 178 -29.65 42.33 7.03
CA ASP A 178 -30.91 42.52 6.29
C ASP A 178 -30.97 43.72 5.34
N THR A 179 -31.74 43.51 4.26
CA THR A 179 -32.47 44.43 3.35
C THR A 179 -31.94 44.53 1.92
N ASP A 180 -32.82 44.11 1.00
CA ASP A 180 -32.83 44.15 -0.47
C ASP A 180 -31.72 44.95 -1.19
N ILE A 181 -31.05 44.31 -2.17
CA ILE A 181 -30.69 44.85 -3.50
C ILE A 181 -30.29 43.69 -4.43
N ASP A 182 -31.01 43.61 -5.55
CA ASP A 182 -30.73 42.78 -6.72
C ASP A 182 -29.33 43.01 -7.29
N ILE A 183 -28.60 41.92 -7.57
CA ILE A 183 -27.47 41.92 -8.51
C ILE A 183 -27.76 40.86 -9.56
N LEU A 184 -28.09 41.31 -10.77
CA LEU A 184 -28.11 40.52 -11.99
C LEU A 184 -26.76 39.81 -12.17
N LEU A 185 -26.77 38.47 -12.16
CA LEU A 185 -25.64 37.64 -12.58
C LEU A 185 -25.70 37.40 -14.09
N PRO A 186 -24.57 37.42 -14.81
CA PRO A 186 -24.50 37.07 -16.22
C PRO A 186 -24.72 35.57 -16.42
N GLU A 187 -25.44 35.23 -17.48
CA GLU A 187 -25.63 33.85 -17.96
C GLU A 187 -24.31 33.24 -18.43
N GLY A 188 -24.06 31.99 -18.03
CA GLY A 188 -23.15 31.08 -18.73
C GLY A 188 -21.81 30.82 -18.06
N ALA A 189 -21.81 29.96 -17.04
CA ALA A 189 -20.80 28.92 -16.81
C ALA A 189 -21.27 28.08 -15.61
N ALA A 190 -21.75 26.87 -15.87
CA ALA A 190 -22.13 25.92 -14.83
C ALA A 190 -20.87 25.34 -14.16
N GLU A 191 -20.31 26.07 -13.19
CA GLU A 191 -19.52 25.46 -12.12
C GLU A 191 -20.50 24.82 -11.13
N THR A 192 -20.59 23.49 -11.14
CA THR A 192 -21.30 22.76 -10.09
C THR A 192 -20.38 22.60 -8.89
N VAL A 193 -20.55 23.53 -7.96
CA VAL A 193 -20.20 23.40 -6.54
C VAL A 193 -20.79 22.10 -6.00
N PHE A 194 -19.93 21.17 -5.57
CA PHE A 194 -20.37 19.90 -4.95
C PHE A 194 -20.80 20.15 -3.50
N MET A 195 -22.11 20.34 -3.30
CA MET A 195 -22.78 20.19 -2.00
C MET A 195 -23.13 18.70 -1.76
N PRO A 196 -23.01 18.17 -0.53
CA PRO A 196 -23.35 16.78 -0.27
C PRO A 196 -24.86 16.63 -0.12
N ARG A 197 -25.52 15.97 -1.07
CA ARG A 197 -26.90 15.50 -0.90
C ARG A 197 -27.18 14.20 -1.64
N GLY A 198 -27.84 13.29 -0.92
CA GLY A 198 -28.74 12.30 -1.50
C GLY A 198 -28.25 10.86 -1.38
N ALA A 199 -28.84 10.11 -0.45
CA ALA A 199 -28.86 8.66 -0.48
C ALA A 199 -29.59 8.18 -1.76
N GLY A 200 -28.85 8.06 -2.86
CA GLY A 200 -29.24 7.23 -4.00
C GLY A 200 -28.98 5.76 -3.68
N ALA A 201 -29.76 4.85 -4.27
CA ALA A 201 -29.49 3.43 -4.17
C ALA A 201 -28.03 3.15 -4.58
N PRO A 202 -27.29 2.29 -3.85
CA PRO A 202 -25.90 1.99 -4.18
C PRO A 202 -25.82 1.53 -5.63
N PHE A 203 -24.82 2.02 -6.36
CA PHE A 203 -24.53 1.52 -7.70
C PHE A 203 -24.22 0.02 -7.61
N VAL A 204 -25.06 -0.81 -8.23
CA VAL A 204 -24.90 -2.28 -8.23
C VAL A 204 -24.47 -2.71 -9.62
N CYS A 205 -23.37 -3.45 -9.70
CA CYS A 205 -22.89 -4.10 -10.90
C CYS A 205 -23.10 -5.62 -10.76
N SER A 206 -23.53 -6.32 -11.81
CA SER A 206 -23.66 -7.78 -11.74
C SER A 206 -22.28 -8.43 -11.59
N PRO A 207 -22.16 -9.58 -10.89
CA PRO A 207 -20.90 -10.29 -10.76
C PRO A 207 -20.24 -10.61 -12.11
N ASP A 208 -21.04 -10.91 -13.13
CA ASP A 208 -20.55 -11.19 -14.49
C ASP A 208 -19.93 -9.95 -15.14
N MET A 209 -20.49 -8.77 -14.88
CA MET A 209 -19.97 -7.51 -15.38
C MET A 209 -18.69 -7.10 -14.66
N VAL A 210 -18.59 -7.38 -13.35
CA VAL A 210 -17.34 -7.20 -12.58
C VAL A 210 -16.24 -8.08 -13.15
N ALA A 211 -16.51 -9.37 -13.39
CA ALA A 211 -15.55 -10.30 -13.99
C ALA A 211 -15.15 -9.88 -15.41
N ALA A 212 -16.09 -9.37 -16.21
CA ALA A 212 -15.80 -8.85 -17.54
C ALA A 212 -14.92 -7.58 -17.51
N LEU A 213 -15.17 -6.67 -16.57
CA LEU A 213 -14.33 -5.48 -16.35
C LEU A 213 -12.92 -5.86 -15.89
N GLU A 214 -12.80 -6.85 -14.99
CA GLU A 214 -11.50 -7.39 -14.56
C GLU A 214 -10.73 -7.93 -15.75
N LYS A 215 -11.36 -8.75 -16.59
CA LYS A 215 -10.73 -9.35 -17.77
C LYS A 215 -10.28 -8.29 -18.80
N VAL A 216 -11.06 -7.24 -19.01
CA VAL A 216 -10.67 -6.15 -19.92
C VAL A 216 -9.54 -5.32 -19.33
N LEU A 217 -9.57 -5.05 -18.02
CA LEU A 217 -8.54 -4.26 -17.35
C LEU A 217 -7.23 -5.04 -17.21
N GLU A 218 -7.28 -6.37 -17.05
CA GLU A 218 -6.09 -7.26 -17.02
C GLU A 218 -5.20 -7.08 -18.25
N GLU A 219 -5.77 -6.82 -19.42
CA GLU A 219 -5.02 -6.59 -20.67
C GLU A 219 -4.13 -5.33 -20.61
N PHE A 220 -4.44 -4.38 -19.73
CA PHE A 220 -3.74 -3.10 -19.65
C PHE A 220 -2.91 -2.92 -18.38
N VAL A 221 -3.31 -3.54 -17.27
CA VAL A 221 -2.63 -3.38 -15.95
C VAL A 221 -2.29 -4.72 -15.29
N GLY A 222 -2.49 -5.84 -15.98
CA GLY A 222 -2.12 -7.18 -15.53
C GLY A 222 -2.88 -7.61 -14.26
N ALA A 223 -2.20 -8.37 -13.40
CA ALA A 223 -2.77 -8.97 -12.19
C ALA A 223 -3.35 -7.93 -11.19
N LEU A 224 -3.06 -6.63 -11.37
CA LEU A 224 -3.61 -5.56 -10.56
C LEU A 224 -5.11 -5.36 -10.80
N ALA A 225 -5.63 -5.72 -11.98
CA ALA A 225 -7.02 -5.51 -12.37
C ALA A 225 -8.02 -6.11 -11.35
N ARG A 226 -7.83 -7.38 -10.94
CA ARG A 226 -8.69 -8.05 -9.96
C ARG A 226 -8.73 -7.38 -8.59
N ARG A 227 -7.67 -6.65 -8.24
CA ARG A 227 -7.55 -5.96 -6.94
C ARG A 227 -8.13 -4.55 -6.95
N VAL A 228 -8.45 -4.03 -8.14
CA VAL A 228 -8.92 -2.65 -8.33
C VAL A 228 -10.40 -2.60 -8.69
N VAL A 229 -10.91 -3.53 -9.51
CA VAL A 229 -12.31 -3.49 -9.98
C VAL A 229 -13.29 -3.74 -8.83
N ALA A 230 -13.17 -4.84 -8.09
CA ALA A 230 -14.12 -5.20 -7.03
C ALA A 230 -14.26 -4.12 -5.92
N PRO A 231 -13.17 -3.49 -5.43
CA PRO A 231 -13.28 -2.40 -4.44
C PRO A 231 -13.77 -1.07 -5.00
N ALA A 232 -13.72 -0.86 -6.32
CA ALA A 232 -14.16 0.38 -6.97
C ALA A 232 -15.68 0.42 -7.21
N VAL A 233 -16.32 -0.73 -7.45
CA VAL A 233 -17.76 -0.85 -7.71
C VAL A 233 -18.63 -0.16 -6.64
N PRO A 234 -18.49 -0.42 -5.33
CA PRO A 234 -19.35 0.21 -4.33
C PRO A 234 -19.05 1.70 -4.10
N LYS A 235 -17.98 2.24 -4.69
CA LYS A 235 -17.53 3.63 -4.53
C LYS A 235 -17.93 4.53 -5.71
N ALA A 236 -18.28 3.94 -6.86
CA ALA A 236 -18.73 4.69 -8.02
C ALA A 236 -20.22 5.03 -7.91
N ALA A 237 -20.62 6.23 -8.32
CA ALA A 237 -22.03 6.62 -8.36
C ALA A 237 -22.74 6.08 -9.62
N ASN A 238 -21.99 5.81 -10.69
CA ASN A 238 -22.50 5.24 -11.93
C ASN A 238 -21.40 4.52 -12.74
N PHE A 239 -21.81 3.83 -13.81
CA PHE A 239 -20.91 3.03 -14.63
C PHE A 239 -19.87 3.89 -15.38
N ASP A 240 -20.23 5.11 -15.77
CA ASP A 240 -19.34 6.02 -16.48
C ASP A 240 -18.21 6.50 -15.54
N GLU A 241 -18.54 6.81 -14.28
CA GLU A 241 -17.57 7.14 -13.23
C GLU A 241 -16.67 5.95 -12.88
N LEU A 242 -17.22 4.73 -12.79
CA LEU A 242 -16.42 3.51 -12.62
C LEU A 242 -15.45 3.33 -13.78
N THR A 243 -15.92 3.53 -15.02
CA THR A 243 -15.08 3.37 -16.23
C THR A 243 -13.97 4.41 -16.26
N SER A 244 -14.26 5.67 -15.95
CA SER A 244 -13.25 6.72 -15.84
C SER A 244 -12.25 6.46 -14.72
N PHE A 245 -12.72 5.94 -13.58
CA PHE A 245 -11.86 5.55 -12.46
C PHE A 245 -10.90 4.43 -12.86
N LEU A 246 -11.39 3.38 -13.53
CA LEU A 246 -10.57 2.25 -13.99
C LEU A 246 -9.62 2.64 -15.13
N ALA A 247 -10.05 3.51 -16.05
CA ALA A 247 -9.20 4.04 -17.12
C ALA A 247 -8.00 4.81 -16.55
N GLY A 248 -8.15 5.47 -15.39
CA GLY A 248 -7.07 6.18 -14.70
C GLY A 248 -5.89 5.30 -14.28
N PHE A 249 -6.02 3.97 -14.27
CA PHE A 249 -4.92 3.04 -13.99
C PHE A 249 -4.08 2.72 -15.24
N ILE A 250 -4.50 3.17 -16.43
CA ILE A 250 -3.84 2.87 -17.70
C ILE A 250 -2.93 4.03 -18.10
N LEU A 251 -1.66 3.71 -18.37
CA LEU A 251 -0.55 4.66 -18.47
C LEU A 251 -0.55 5.59 -19.69
N THR A 252 -1.33 5.29 -20.74
CA THR A 252 -1.31 6.06 -22.00
C THR A 252 -2.71 6.42 -22.47
N ASP A 253 -2.91 7.65 -22.93
CA ASP A 253 -4.20 8.17 -23.42
C ASP A 253 -4.78 7.29 -24.55
N GLY A 254 -3.91 6.75 -25.42
CA GLY A 254 -4.30 5.82 -26.48
C GLY A 254 -4.72 4.43 -25.98
N ALA A 255 -4.21 3.97 -24.83
CA ALA A 255 -4.66 2.73 -24.20
C ALA A 255 -5.92 2.96 -23.35
N GLN A 256 -6.07 4.13 -22.72
CA GLN A 256 -7.29 4.55 -22.04
C GLN A 256 -8.48 4.61 -23.00
N ALA A 257 -8.31 5.23 -24.18
CA ALA A 257 -9.37 5.28 -25.20
C ALA A 257 -9.78 3.88 -25.67
N ARG A 258 -8.82 2.96 -25.86
CA ARG A 258 -9.09 1.55 -26.23
C ARG A 258 -9.81 0.78 -25.11
N PHE A 259 -9.47 1.05 -23.85
CA PHE A 259 -10.16 0.46 -22.70
C PHE A 259 -11.60 0.96 -22.62
N VAL A 260 -11.83 2.27 -22.70
CA VAL A 260 -13.17 2.88 -22.66
C VAL A 260 -14.04 2.35 -23.82
N ASP A 261 -13.49 2.22 -25.02
CA ASP A 261 -14.19 1.64 -26.17
C ASP A 261 -14.59 0.17 -25.93
N LYS A 262 -13.69 -0.66 -25.37
CA LYS A 262 -14.01 -2.05 -24.99
C LYS A 262 -15.07 -2.13 -23.90
N VAL A 263 -15.01 -1.26 -22.90
CA VAL A 263 -15.98 -1.21 -21.80
C VAL A 263 -17.37 -0.76 -22.29
N ASN A 264 -17.42 0.20 -23.23
CA ASN A 264 -18.67 0.61 -23.86
C ASN A 264 -19.29 -0.51 -24.71
N LYS A 265 -18.49 -1.26 -25.47
CA LYS A 265 -18.95 -2.44 -26.22
C LYS A 265 -19.47 -3.55 -25.30
N LEU A 266 -18.83 -3.77 -24.14
CA LEU A 266 -19.34 -4.71 -23.13
C LEU A 266 -20.70 -4.26 -22.57
N ARG A 267 -20.87 -2.95 -22.33
CA ARG A 267 -22.13 -2.37 -21.84
C ARG A 267 -23.26 -2.50 -22.87
N GLU A 268 -22.95 -2.35 -24.15
CA GLU A 268 -23.90 -2.57 -25.26
C GLU A 268 -24.30 -4.06 -25.36
N ALA A 269 -23.33 -4.98 -25.31
CA ALA A 269 -23.59 -6.43 -25.32
C ALA A 269 -24.44 -6.90 -24.11
N GLN A 270 -24.29 -6.25 -22.95
CA GLN A 270 -25.12 -6.51 -21.77
C GLN A 270 -26.57 -6.04 -21.96
N ARG A 271 -26.79 -4.92 -22.66
CA ARG A 271 -28.15 -4.43 -22.98
C ARG A 271 -28.87 -5.31 -23.99
N GLU A 272 -28.12 -5.98 -24.86
CA GLU A 272 -28.65 -6.91 -25.87
C GLU A 272 -28.83 -8.36 -25.35
N GLY A 273 -28.46 -8.64 -24.09
CA GLY A 273 -28.61 -9.96 -23.48
C GLY A 273 -27.60 -11.02 -23.95
N VAL A 274 -26.51 -10.59 -24.59
CA VAL A 274 -25.49 -11.46 -25.20
C VAL A 274 -24.21 -11.42 -24.34
N LEU A 275 -24.28 -11.90 -23.10
CA LEU A 275 -23.07 -12.12 -22.30
C LEU A 275 -22.50 -13.52 -22.60
N PRO A 276 -21.18 -13.69 -22.77
CA PRO A 276 -20.59 -15.01 -22.72
C PRO A 276 -20.80 -15.59 -21.31
N SER A 277 -21.55 -16.69 -21.22
CA SER A 277 -21.71 -17.48 -20.01
C SER A 277 -20.33 -17.95 -19.53
N ILE A 278 -19.80 -17.34 -18.48
CA ILE A 278 -18.65 -17.87 -17.77
C ILE A 278 -19.20 -18.86 -16.74
N SER A 279 -19.10 -20.15 -17.01
CA SER A 279 -19.51 -21.19 -16.08
C SER A 279 -18.74 -21.04 -14.77
N ASN A 280 -19.44 -21.09 -13.63
CA ASN A 280 -18.89 -21.27 -12.30
C ASN A 280 -18.19 -22.64 -12.17
N GLY A 281 -17.05 -22.82 -12.84
CA GLY A 281 -16.06 -23.83 -12.52
C GLY A 281 -14.95 -23.17 -11.70
N ASP A 282 -14.62 -23.77 -10.57
CA ASP A 282 -13.53 -23.37 -9.65
C ASP A 282 -13.83 -22.19 -8.71
N ARG A 283 -14.97 -22.27 -8.01
CA ARG A 283 -15.03 -21.80 -6.62
C ARG A 283 -14.35 -22.82 -5.71
N GLN A 284 -13.02 -22.96 -5.79
CA GLN A 284 -12.28 -23.51 -4.66
C GLN A 284 -12.01 -22.40 -3.66
N ARG A 285 -12.71 -22.54 -2.54
CA ARG A 285 -12.50 -21.87 -1.26
C ARG A 285 -11.02 -21.94 -0.90
N ILE A 286 -10.28 -20.84 -1.07
CA ILE A 286 -8.95 -20.69 -0.45
C ILE A 286 -9.22 -20.33 1.01
N GLU A 287 -9.48 -21.36 1.82
CA GLU A 287 -9.21 -21.30 3.24
C GLU A 287 -7.70 -21.08 3.40
N SER A 288 -7.36 -20.00 4.10
CA SER A 288 -5.98 -19.67 4.47
C SER A 288 -5.52 -20.64 5.56
N ALA A 289 -4.99 -21.78 5.13
CA ALA A 289 -4.12 -22.59 5.97
C ALA A 289 -2.78 -21.87 6.16
N PRO A 290 -2.12 -22.01 7.32
CA PRO A 290 -0.76 -21.50 7.49
C PRO A 290 0.16 -22.26 6.52
N LYS A 291 0.82 -21.54 5.60
CA LYS A 291 1.89 -22.12 4.78
C LYS A 291 3.06 -22.44 5.71
N GLU A 292 3.18 -23.70 6.12
CA GLU A 292 4.46 -24.25 6.55
C GLU A 292 5.45 -24.15 5.37
N PRO A 293 6.74 -23.84 5.63
CA PRO A 293 7.74 -23.84 4.56
C PRO A 293 7.78 -25.24 3.92
N LEU A 294 7.65 -25.30 2.58
CA LEU A 294 7.69 -26.57 1.83
C LEU A 294 9.07 -27.24 1.85
N LEU A 295 10.10 -26.50 2.26
CA LEU A 295 11.49 -26.92 2.27
C LEU A 295 12.04 -26.91 3.71
N ASP A 296 12.50 -28.07 4.20
CA ASP A 296 13.17 -28.21 5.50
C ASP A 296 14.69 -27.98 5.31
N LEU A 297 15.08 -26.72 5.12
CA LEU A 297 16.47 -26.28 5.21
C LEU A 297 16.77 -25.83 6.65
N ASP A 298 17.92 -26.23 7.17
CA ASP A 298 18.32 -25.78 8.50
C ASP A 298 18.73 -24.29 8.50
N GLU A 299 18.69 -23.66 9.68
CA GLU A 299 19.02 -22.23 9.83
C GLU A 299 20.50 -21.92 9.50
N SER A 300 21.36 -22.94 9.40
CA SER A 300 22.78 -22.84 9.04
C SER A 300 22.97 -22.81 7.51
N GLU A 301 22.22 -23.65 6.78
CA GLU A 301 22.19 -23.72 5.32
C GLU A 301 21.66 -22.40 4.74
N LEU A 302 20.57 -21.86 5.30
CA LEU A 302 20.02 -20.55 4.89
C LEU A 302 21.00 -19.40 5.13
N LYS A 303 21.71 -19.40 6.27
CA LYS A 303 22.75 -18.38 6.56
C LYS A 303 23.95 -18.51 5.64
N THR A 304 24.31 -19.73 5.26
CA THR A 304 25.42 -19.99 4.34
C THR A 304 25.07 -19.51 2.94
N ALA A 305 23.87 -19.84 2.46
CA ALA A 305 23.32 -19.33 1.20
C ALA A 305 23.23 -17.80 1.18
N GLU A 306 22.70 -17.19 2.25
CA GLU A 306 22.64 -15.73 2.41
C GLU A 306 24.03 -15.11 2.39
N LYS A 307 24.99 -15.65 3.14
CA LYS A 307 26.35 -15.11 3.23
C LYS A 307 27.09 -15.21 1.89
N ASN A 308 26.95 -16.33 1.20
CA ASN A 308 27.57 -16.54 -0.10
C ASN A 308 26.95 -15.60 -1.15
N LEU A 309 25.61 -15.54 -1.22
CA LEU A 309 24.93 -14.65 -2.14
C LEU A 309 25.20 -13.17 -1.81
N ALA A 310 25.31 -12.82 -0.52
CA ALA A 310 25.62 -11.45 -0.08
C ALA A 310 27.00 -10.97 -0.48
N HIS A 311 27.92 -11.88 -0.83
CA HIS A 311 29.23 -11.51 -1.36
C HIS A 311 29.13 -10.86 -2.74
N HIS A 312 28.12 -11.24 -3.52
CA HIS A 312 27.94 -10.80 -4.91
C HIS A 312 26.91 -9.67 -5.02
N ILE A 313 25.77 -9.81 -4.34
CA ILE A 313 24.64 -8.86 -4.48
C ILE A 313 24.38 -8.02 -3.20
N GLY A 314 25.24 -8.17 -2.19
CA GLY A 314 25.20 -7.38 -0.97
C GLY A 314 23.98 -7.69 -0.08
N PRO A 315 23.45 -6.69 0.67
CA PRO A 315 22.44 -6.93 1.71
C PRO A 315 21.09 -7.43 1.17
N ILE A 316 20.88 -7.42 -0.14
CA ILE A 316 19.65 -7.92 -0.76
C ILE A 316 19.61 -9.44 -0.89
N ALA A 317 20.76 -10.10 -0.83
CA ALA A 317 20.87 -11.56 -0.83
C ALA A 317 19.93 -12.23 0.16
N ARG A 318 19.75 -11.59 1.32
CA ARG A 318 18.83 -12.07 2.33
C ARG A 318 17.37 -12.09 1.88
N ILE A 319 16.95 -11.15 1.05
CA ILE A 319 15.59 -11.06 0.51
C ILE A 319 15.35 -12.23 -0.43
N ILE A 320 16.28 -12.41 -1.36
CA ILE A 320 16.24 -13.44 -2.39
C ILE A 320 16.22 -14.82 -1.74
N VAL A 321 17.12 -15.08 -0.79
CA VAL A 321 17.15 -16.32 0.00
C VAL A 321 15.83 -16.58 0.73
N LYS A 322 15.24 -15.58 1.37
CA LYS A 322 13.97 -15.75 2.09
C LYS A 322 12.79 -16.02 1.18
N ARG A 323 12.75 -15.37 0.03
CA ARG A 323 11.69 -15.57 -0.96
C ARG A 323 11.81 -16.95 -1.59
N ALA A 324 13.00 -17.33 -2.05
CA ALA A 324 13.27 -18.65 -2.60
C ALA A 324 12.90 -19.76 -1.59
N HIS A 325 13.25 -19.62 -0.31
CA HIS A 325 12.90 -20.59 0.72
C HIS A 325 11.37 -20.72 0.96
N ALA A 326 10.61 -19.65 0.75
CA ALA A 326 9.15 -19.66 0.90
C ALA A 326 8.40 -20.18 -0.34
N GLU A 327 9.07 -20.22 -1.50
CA GLU A 327 8.48 -20.56 -2.80
C GLU A 327 8.95 -21.91 -3.36
N CYS A 328 10.14 -22.39 -2.98
CA CYS A 328 10.75 -23.62 -3.49
C CYS A 328 10.37 -24.85 -2.67
N ALA A 329 10.28 -26.00 -3.36
CA ALA A 329 9.91 -27.29 -2.76
C ALA A 329 11.09 -28.28 -2.63
N THR A 330 12.20 -28.05 -3.35
CA THR A 330 13.42 -28.87 -3.27
C THR A 330 14.67 -28.00 -3.09
N ARG A 331 15.74 -28.61 -2.56
CA ARG A 331 17.02 -27.91 -2.29
C ARG A 331 17.70 -27.48 -3.58
N ASP A 332 17.64 -28.32 -4.61
CA ASP A 332 18.22 -28.03 -5.92
C ASP A 332 17.52 -26.84 -6.58
N ASP A 333 16.17 -26.82 -6.60
CA ASP A 333 15.37 -25.70 -7.11
C ASP A 333 15.63 -24.40 -6.33
N PHE A 334 15.85 -24.51 -5.02
CA PHE A 334 16.24 -23.37 -4.20
C PHE A 334 17.59 -22.78 -4.65
N TYR A 335 18.64 -23.60 -4.80
CA TYR A 335 19.96 -23.11 -5.18
C TYR A 335 20.07 -22.64 -6.63
N ASP A 336 19.40 -23.33 -7.56
CA ASP A 336 19.32 -22.93 -8.96
C ASP A 336 18.68 -21.55 -9.08
N ARG A 337 17.63 -21.29 -8.31
CA ARG A 337 16.93 -20.00 -8.31
C ARG A 337 17.74 -18.88 -7.65
N LEU A 338 18.58 -19.18 -6.66
CA LEU A 338 19.55 -18.21 -6.14
C LEU A 338 20.66 -17.92 -7.16
N ALA A 339 21.05 -18.92 -7.95
CA ALA A 339 22.08 -18.80 -8.98
C ALA A 339 21.58 -18.01 -10.21
N GLU A 340 20.30 -18.08 -10.54
CA GLU A 340 19.66 -17.26 -11.59
C GLU A 340 19.74 -15.75 -11.31
N GLU A 341 19.81 -15.35 -10.04
CA GLU A 341 19.86 -13.96 -9.58
C GLU A 341 21.27 -13.34 -9.73
N LEU A 342 22.26 -14.18 -10.04
CA LEU A 342 23.62 -13.77 -10.40
C LEU A 342 23.70 -13.61 -11.92
N THR A 343 23.92 -12.37 -12.36
CA THR A 343 23.98 -11.99 -13.77
C THR A 343 25.32 -12.36 -14.43
N ASP A 344 26.39 -12.51 -13.64
CA ASP A 344 27.71 -12.96 -14.12
C ASP A 344 27.83 -14.50 -14.05
N PRO A 345 28.07 -15.19 -15.19
CA PRO A 345 28.30 -16.64 -15.21
C PRO A 345 29.43 -17.12 -14.30
N ALA A 346 30.50 -16.33 -14.12
CA ALA A 346 31.62 -16.70 -13.26
C ALA A 346 31.26 -16.64 -11.77
N GLU A 347 30.41 -15.67 -11.38
CA GLU A 347 29.89 -15.57 -10.02
C GLU A 347 28.87 -16.67 -9.72
N ARG A 348 28.08 -17.07 -10.74
CA ARG A 348 27.14 -18.18 -10.65
C ARG A 348 27.85 -19.51 -10.39
N ASP A 349 28.90 -19.80 -11.15
CA ASP A 349 29.70 -21.01 -10.98
C ASP A 349 30.44 -21.01 -9.64
N ASP A 350 30.98 -19.86 -9.20
CA ASP A 350 31.61 -19.70 -7.88
C ASP A 350 30.60 -19.92 -6.75
N PHE A 351 29.39 -19.38 -6.86
CA PHE A 351 28.32 -19.55 -5.88
C PHE A 351 27.87 -21.02 -5.77
N LEU A 352 27.63 -21.71 -6.89
CA LEU A 352 27.23 -23.11 -6.91
C LEU A 352 28.36 -24.05 -6.42
N SER A 353 29.62 -23.73 -6.72
CA SER A 353 30.78 -24.53 -6.26
C SER A 353 31.01 -24.49 -4.75
N LYS A 354 30.52 -23.44 -4.07
CA LYS A 354 30.62 -23.27 -2.61
C LYS A 354 29.49 -23.94 -1.84
N LEU A 355 28.57 -24.62 -2.54
CA LEU A 355 27.37 -25.24 -1.99
C LEU A 355 27.31 -26.76 -2.20
N SER A 356 28.30 -27.36 -2.91
CA SER A 356 28.42 -28.81 -3.16
C SER A 356 29.10 -29.59 -2.04
#